data_AF-A0A1V5E944-F1
#
_entry.id   AF-A0A1V5E944-F1
#
_cell.length_a   1.000
_cell.length_b   1.000
_cell.length_c   1.000
_cell.angle_alpha   90.00
_cell.angle_beta   90.00
_cell.angle_gamma   90.00
#
_symmetry.space_group_name_H-M   'P 1'
#
loop_
_entity.id
_entity.type
_entity.pdbx_description
1 polymer ?
#
loop_
_entity_poly.entity_id
_entity_poly.type
_entity_poly.pdbx_seq_one_letter_code
_entity_poly.pdbx_strand_id
1 'polypeptide(L)'
;MSNSEIWIRRLGDPAPQVRWEAIRQLEMIGDPVVLGPLAVVFAADPDPALRAFAQQVGKSIYYAAIRRTTETRQASAEERQKAADILAQAQARKQKRR
;
A
#
# COMPACT_ATOMS: atom_id res chain seq x y z
N MET A 1 -14.01 1.18 12.15
CA MET A 1 -13.11 0.05 12.40
C MET A 1 -12.49 -0.35 11.08
N SER A 2 -11.18 -0.26 10.97
CA SER A 2 -10.48 -0.76 9.78
C SER A 2 -10.51 -2.29 9.84
N ASN A 3 -10.77 -2.95 8.70
CA ASN A 3 -10.79 -4.42 8.64
C ASN A 3 -9.46 -5.06 9.11
N SER A 4 -8.38 -4.26 9.21
CA SER A 4 -7.05 -4.66 9.66
C SER A 4 -6.92 -4.76 11.20
N GLU A 5 -7.72 -4.04 11.99
CA GLU A 5 -7.53 -3.91 13.45
C GLU A 5 -7.65 -5.23 14.20
N ILE A 6 -8.62 -6.08 13.82
CA ILE A 6 -8.82 -7.39 14.46
C ILE A 6 -7.63 -8.32 14.22
N TRP A 7 -7.03 -8.26 13.05
CA TRP A 7 -5.89 -9.09 12.68
C TRP A 7 -4.59 -8.58 13.30
N ILE A 8 -4.41 -7.27 13.42
CA ILE A 8 -3.28 -6.69 14.17
C ILE A 8 -3.27 -7.21 15.62
N ARG A 9 -4.44 -7.26 16.29
CA ARG A 9 -4.53 -7.81 17.65
C ARG A 9 -4.13 -9.28 17.73
N ARG A 10 -4.52 -10.08 16.73
CA ARG A 10 -4.22 -11.52 16.67
C ARG A 10 -2.75 -11.84 16.40
N LEU A 11 -1.93 -10.88 16.01
CA LEU A 11 -0.47 -11.06 15.95
C LEU A 11 0.16 -11.32 17.33
N GLY A 12 -0.53 -11.00 18.43
CA GLY A 12 -0.08 -11.29 19.80
C GLY A 12 -0.63 -12.60 20.38
N ASP A 13 -1.34 -13.41 19.59
CA ASP A 13 -1.97 -14.62 20.10
C ASP A 13 -0.93 -15.68 20.52
N PRO A 14 -1.11 -16.38 21.66
CA PRO A 14 -0.18 -17.42 22.09
C PRO A 14 -0.05 -18.56 21.08
N ALA A 15 -1.11 -18.85 20.32
CA ALA A 15 -1.13 -19.94 19.36
C ALA A 15 -0.46 -19.51 18.03
N PRO A 16 0.63 -20.18 17.60
CA PRO A 16 1.34 -19.80 16.37
C PRO A 16 0.47 -19.88 15.12
N GLN A 17 -0.48 -20.82 15.07
CA GLN A 17 -1.45 -20.92 13.96
C GLN A 17 -2.37 -19.70 13.85
N VAL A 18 -2.72 -19.05 14.97
CA VAL A 18 -3.55 -17.84 14.96
C VAL A 18 -2.73 -16.65 14.47
N ARG A 19 -1.46 -16.55 14.89
CA ARG A 19 -0.54 -15.52 14.39
C ARG A 19 -0.27 -15.68 12.90
N TRP A 20 -0.12 -16.92 12.42
CA TRP A 20 0.02 -17.22 11.00
C TRP A 20 -1.18 -16.72 10.20
N GLU A 21 -2.39 -17.09 10.64
CA GLU A 21 -3.63 -16.66 9.99
C GLU A 21 -3.75 -15.13 9.99
N ALA A 22 -3.38 -14.47 11.09
CA ALA A 22 -3.37 -13.03 11.16
C ALA A 22 -2.44 -12.40 10.11
N ILE A 23 -1.20 -12.88 9.95
CA ILE A 23 -0.27 -12.37 8.92
C ILE A 23 -0.86 -12.57 7.52
N ARG A 24 -1.49 -13.74 7.26
CA ARG A 24 -2.11 -14.04 5.96
C ARG A 24 -3.27 -13.11 5.63
N GLN A 25 -4.13 -12.82 6.61
CA GLN A 25 -5.26 -11.90 6.42
C GLN A 25 -4.79 -10.47 6.22
N LEU A 26 -3.75 -10.03 6.94
CA LEU A 26 -3.15 -8.71 6.74
C LEU A 26 -2.53 -8.57 5.34
N GLU A 27 -1.92 -9.63 4.79
CA GLU A 27 -1.45 -9.66 3.40
C GLU A 27 -2.59 -9.44 2.41
N MET A 28 -3.72 -10.13 2.60
CA MET A 28 -4.89 -10.02 1.72
C MET A 28 -5.51 -8.63 1.77
N ILE A 29 -5.52 -7.99 2.94
CA ILE A 29 -6.03 -6.63 3.11
C ILE A 29 -5.08 -5.61 2.44
N GLY A 30 -3.76 -5.80 2.61
CA GLY A 30 -2.75 -5.00 1.91
C GLY A 30 -2.71 -3.52 2.32
N ASP A 31 -3.21 -3.19 3.51
CA ASP A 31 -3.20 -1.84 4.10
C ASP A 31 -1.81 -1.53 4.69
N PRO A 32 -1.11 -0.48 4.23
CA PRO A 32 0.22 -0.13 4.73
C PRO A 32 0.29 0.17 6.23
N VAL A 33 -0.83 0.45 6.92
CA VAL A 33 -0.85 0.67 8.38
C VAL A 33 -0.28 -0.52 9.17
N VAL A 34 -0.30 -1.71 8.58
CA VAL A 34 0.09 -2.97 9.22
C VAL A 34 1.60 -3.20 9.21
N LEU A 35 2.38 -2.37 8.49
CA LEU A 35 3.83 -2.53 8.36
C LEU A 35 4.56 -2.45 9.71
N GLY A 36 4.14 -1.54 10.60
CA GLY A 36 4.68 -1.44 11.96
C GLY A 36 4.45 -2.71 12.78
N PRO A 37 3.19 -3.17 12.94
CA PRO A 37 2.89 -4.45 13.58
C PRO A 37 3.64 -5.66 13.01
N LEU A 38 3.74 -5.80 11.67
CA LEU A 38 4.50 -6.89 11.05
C LEU A 38 6.01 -6.80 11.34
N ALA A 39 6.57 -5.59 11.46
CA ALA A 39 7.97 -5.42 11.84
C ALA A 39 8.25 -5.92 13.27
N VAL A 40 7.30 -5.76 14.20
CA VAL A 40 7.40 -6.32 15.56
C VAL A 40 7.45 -7.84 15.52
N VAL A 41 6.58 -8.48 14.74
CA VAL A 41 6.58 -9.94 14.55
C VAL A 41 7.91 -10.39 13.95
N PHE A 42 8.39 -9.74 12.89
CA PHE A 42 9.69 -10.03 12.29
C PHE A 42 10.84 -9.92 13.30
N ALA A 43 10.80 -8.95 14.20
CA ALA A 43 11.87 -8.72 15.18
C ALA A 43 11.84 -9.71 16.35
N ALA A 44 10.65 -10.11 16.82
CA ALA A 44 10.49 -10.69 18.15
C ALA A 44 9.66 -11.97 18.22
N ASP A 45 9.02 -12.44 17.15
CA ASP A 45 8.24 -13.69 17.22
C ASP A 45 9.17 -14.88 17.55
N PRO A 46 8.81 -15.74 18.53
CA PRO A 46 9.62 -16.90 18.88
C PRO A 46 9.77 -17.88 17.71
N ASP A 47 8.78 -17.96 16.82
CA ASP A 47 8.79 -18.87 15.67
C ASP A 47 9.57 -18.25 14.49
N PRO A 48 10.72 -18.85 14.06
CA PRO A 48 11.48 -18.36 12.92
C PRO A 48 10.69 -18.33 11.60
N ALA A 49 9.73 -19.26 11.41
CA ALA A 49 8.90 -19.29 10.22
C ALA A 49 7.94 -18.09 10.19
N LEU A 50 7.37 -17.70 11.33
CA LEU A 50 6.54 -16.49 11.43
C LEU A 50 7.36 -15.21 11.22
N ARG A 51 8.61 -15.15 11.70
CA ARG A 51 9.50 -14.01 11.41
C ARG A 51 9.73 -13.87 9.90
N ALA A 52 10.06 -14.97 9.22
CA ALA A 52 10.26 -14.98 7.78
C ALA A 52 8.97 -14.58 7.02
N PHE A 53 7.82 -15.11 7.45
CA PHE A 53 6.53 -14.81 6.83
C PHE A 53 6.15 -13.33 6.98
N ALA A 54 6.30 -12.76 8.19
CA ALA A 54 6.06 -11.34 8.45
C ALA A 54 6.95 -10.44 7.58
N GLN A 55 8.23 -10.80 7.38
CA GLN A 55 9.13 -10.06 6.51
C GLN A 55 8.66 -10.10 5.04
N GLN A 56 8.29 -11.28 4.54
CA GLN A 56 7.81 -11.45 3.17
C GLN A 56 6.56 -10.62 2.91
N VAL A 57 5.56 -10.72 3.80
CA VAL A 57 4.31 -9.97 3.69
C VAL A 57 4.55 -8.47 3.80
N GLY A 58 5.37 -8.03 4.75
CA GLY A 58 5.73 -6.62 4.90
C GLY A 58 6.34 -6.03 3.61
N LYS A 59 7.26 -6.77 2.96
CA LYS A 59 7.83 -6.37 1.66
C LYS A 59 6.77 -6.28 0.57
N SER A 60 5.88 -7.28 0.49
CA SER A 60 4.80 -7.32 -0.50
C SER A 60 3.90 -6.08 -0.39
N ILE A 61 3.44 -5.76 0.83
CA ILE A 61 2.59 -4.61 1.11
C ILE A 61 3.33 -3.29 0.81
N TYR A 62 4.57 -3.17 1.24
CA TYR A 62 5.40 -1.98 1.01
C TYR A 62 5.57 -1.68 -0.48
N TYR A 63 5.97 -2.67 -1.28
CA TYR A 63 6.15 -2.47 -2.72
C TYR A 63 4.82 -2.23 -3.45
N ALA A 64 3.72 -2.85 -3.01
CA ALA A 64 2.39 -2.53 -3.53
C ALA A 64 1.96 -1.09 -3.22
N ALA A 65 2.30 -0.56 -2.04
CA ALA A 65 2.00 0.82 -1.67
C ALA A 65 2.80 1.84 -2.51
N ILE A 66 4.09 1.57 -2.72
CA ILE A 66 4.96 2.42 -3.55
C ILE A 66 4.48 2.45 -5.00
N ARG A 67 4.16 1.29 -5.58
CA ARG A 67 3.63 1.21 -6.96
C ARG A 67 2.36 2.05 -7.10
N ARG A 68 1.37 1.85 -6.23
CA ARG A 68 0.11 2.63 -6.24
C ARG A 68 0.33 4.13 -6.13
N THR A 69 1.25 4.56 -5.26
CA THR A 69 1.58 5.98 -5.10
C THR A 69 2.24 6.55 -6.35
N THR A 70 3.13 5.78 -6.99
CA THR A 70 3.84 6.18 -8.20
C THR A 70 2.87 6.30 -9.38
N GLU A 71 2.01 5.30 -9.56
CA GLU A 71 0.96 5.26 -10.58
C GLU A 71 -0.01 6.43 -10.43
N THR A 72 -0.48 6.70 -9.20
CA THR A 72 -1.38 7.83 -8.91
C THR A 72 -0.73 9.18 -9.25
N ARG A 73 0.56 9.34 -8.92
CA ARG A 73 1.32 10.56 -9.23
C ARG A 73 1.50 10.74 -10.74
N GLN A 74 1.79 9.67 -11.47
CA GLN A 74 1.93 9.70 -12.93
C GLN A 74 0.60 10.07 -13.59
N ALA A 75 -0.50 9.41 -13.20
CA ALA A 75 -1.83 9.73 -13.70
C ALA A 75 -2.19 11.21 -13.49
N SER A 76 -1.92 11.76 -12.29
CA SER A 76 -2.16 13.19 -12.03
C SER A 76 -1.30 14.13 -12.89
N ALA A 77 -0.07 13.74 -13.22
CA ALA A 77 0.79 14.52 -14.10
C ALA A 77 0.28 14.53 -15.55
N GLU A 78 -0.18 13.37 -16.04
CA GLU A 78 -0.78 13.26 -17.38
C GLU A 78 -2.07 14.09 -17.51
N GLU A 79 -2.92 14.07 -16.49
CA GLU A 79 -4.14 14.88 -16.45
C GLU A 79 -3.83 16.38 -16.53
N ARG A 80 -2.83 16.85 -15.77
CA ARG A 80 -2.37 18.25 -15.81
C ARG A 80 -1.82 18.62 -17.18
N GLN A 81 -1.04 17.74 -17.79
CA GLN A 81 -0.48 17.98 -19.13
C GLN A 81 -1.60 18.08 -20.17
N LYS A 82 -2.55 17.14 -20.17
CA LYS A 82 -3.73 17.17 -21.06
C LYS A 82 -4.51 18.47 -20.90
N ALA A 83 -4.74 18.92 -19.67
CA ALA A 83 -5.41 20.19 -19.41
C ALA A 83 -4.64 21.40 -19.97
N ALA A 84 -3.31 21.43 -19.83
CA ALA A 84 -2.45 22.48 -20.38
C ALA A 84 -2.51 22.51 -21.92
N ASP A 85 -2.46 21.35 -22.56
CA ASP A 85 -2.52 21.23 -24.03
C ASP A 85 -3.87 21.74 -24.57
N ILE A 86 -4.98 21.39 -23.91
CA ILE A 86 -6.32 21.87 -24.27
C ILE A 86 -6.40 23.41 -24.18
N LEU A 87 -5.86 23.99 -23.10
CA LEU A 87 -5.83 25.44 -22.91
C LEU A 87 -5.00 26.14 -23.99
N ALA A 88 -3.81 25.61 -24.32
CA ALA A 88 -2.94 26.16 -25.36
C ALA A 88 -3.64 26.14 -26.74
N GLN A 89 -4.30 25.04 -27.09
CA GLN A 89 -5.07 24.93 -28.34
C GLN A 89 -6.23 25.93 -28.40
N ALA A 90 -6.97 26.11 -27.28
CA ALA A 90 -8.07 27.06 -27.21
C ALA A 90 -7.59 28.52 -27.40
N GLN A 91 -6.44 28.88 -26.81
CA GLN A 91 -5.83 30.20 -26.98
C GLN A 91 -5.38 30.45 -28.42
N ALA A 92 -4.72 29.47 -29.05
CA ALA A 92 -4.30 29.57 -30.46
C ALA A 92 -5.48 29.76 -31.42
N ARG A 93 -6.60 29.05 -31.19
CA ARG A 93 -7.84 29.23 -31.97
C ARG A 93 -8.45 30.63 -31.83
N LYS A 94 -8.35 31.26 -30.64
CA LYS A 94 -8.82 32.64 -30.43
C LYS A 94 -7.92 33.66 -31.13
N GLN A 95 -6.61 33.44 -31.15
CA GLN A 95 -5.65 34.33 -31.83
C GLN A 95 -5.80 34.31 -33.35
N LYS A 96 -6.08 33.14 -33.96
CA LYS A 96 -6.34 33.03 -35.41
C LYS A 96 -7.67 33.63 -35.89
N ARG A 97 -8.58 33.96 -34.97
CA ARG A 97 -9.90 34.56 -35.29
C ARG A 97 -9.93 36.08 -35.07
N ARG A 98 -8.79 36.68 -34.70
CA ARG A 98 -8.57 38.13 -34.61
C ARG A 98 -7.72 38.57 -35.79
#